data_AF-A0A6G0R437-F1
#
_entry.id   AF-A0A6G0R437-F1
#
_cell.length_a   1.000
_cell.length_b   1.000
_cell.length_c   1.000
_cell.angle_alpha   90.00
_cell.angle_beta   90.00
_cell.angle_gamma   90.00
#
_symmetry.space_group_name_H-M   'P 1'
#
loop_
_entity.id
_entity.type
_entity.pdbx_description
1 polymer ?
#
loop_
_entity_poly.entity_id
_entity_poly.type
_entity_poly.pdbx_seq_one_letter_code
_entity_poly.pdbx_strand_id
1 'polypeptide(L)'
;MREAKRIMARVREGKNAVVVNLAHMAALSGPYCSSTEEPFLDKLNLPSVEVTGSQELRRFNIGQSVPVITGIPQLEAIREAIATMDRADYDDMLARWDDYGSATYGQLKLMDTVMTVKNNISLLHATLNWIAALEFQVDSVVEPLKDHVGTTKDDHVQAVKELNLGQCFVGKNLQYGVDFLDFRENLWLHSTSIVGGLLMLRETYQAVGFINPRFHEFDALDQNLRTARGFLPDDSSYERVISVINVGNHWAAFMVDVSAKRCYLFDQRRQHGIPAA
;
A
#
# COMPACT_ATOMS: atom_id res chain seq x y z
N MET A 1 -11.37 9.17 -19.03
CA MET A 1 -11.54 7.92 -18.25
C MET A 1 -12.21 6.78 -19.03
N ARG A 2 -13.36 6.98 -19.72
CA ARG A 2 -14.04 5.91 -20.49
C ARG A 2 -13.15 5.29 -21.59
N GLU A 3 -12.41 6.13 -22.31
CA GLU A 3 -11.46 5.69 -23.34
C GLU A 3 -10.29 4.89 -22.76
N ALA A 4 -9.65 5.40 -21.70
CA ALA A 4 -8.57 4.71 -21.00
C ALA A 4 -8.96 3.27 -20.60
N LYS A 5 -10.14 3.10 -19.99
CA LYS A 5 -10.67 1.77 -19.63
C LYS A 5 -10.92 0.88 -20.85
N ARG A 6 -11.38 1.44 -21.97
CA ARG A 6 -11.59 0.71 -23.23
C ARG A 6 -10.27 0.22 -23.84
N ILE A 7 -9.23 1.06 -23.85
CA ILE A 7 -7.90 0.68 -24.33
C ILE A 7 -7.32 -0.44 -23.45
N MET A 8 -7.40 -0.29 -22.14
CA MET A 8 -6.96 -1.32 -21.19
C MET A 8 -7.65 -2.67 -21.43
N ALA A 9 -8.98 -2.67 -21.60
CA ALA A 9 -9.73 -3.90 -21.91
C ALA A 9 -9.24 -4.58 -23.20
N ARG A 10 -8.95 -3.81 -24.25
CA ARG A 10 -8.41 -4.37 -25.50
C ARG A 10 -7.03 -4.99 -25.33
N VAL A 11 -6.19 -4.41 -24.46
CA VAL A 11 -4.88 -5.01 -24.14
C VAL A 11 -5.05 -6.33 -23.40
N ARG A 12 -5.98 -6.40 -22.44
CA ARG A 12 -6.33 -7.65 -21.74
C ARG A 12 -6.85 -8.74 -22.68
N GLU A 13 -7.53 -8.38 -23.77
CA GLU A 13 -7.97 -9.30 -24.82
C GLU A 13 -6.82 -9.77 -25.76
N GLY A 14 -5.56 -9.40 -25.50
CA GLY A 14 -4.41 -9.81 -26.32
C GLY A 14 -4.30 -9.09 -27.66
N LYS A 15 -4.97 -7.95 -27.85
CA LYS A 15 -4.93 -7.21 -29.12
C LYS A 15 -3.59 -6.47 -29.27
N ASN A 16 -2.70 -6.99 -30.12
CA ASN A 16 -1.33 -6.49 -30.25
C ASN A 16 -1.21 -5.07 -30.83
N ALA A 17 -2.13 -4.63 -31.70
CA ALA A 17 -2.08 -3.34 -32.39
C ALA A 17 -2.59 -2.14 -31.55
N VAL A 18 -2.67 -2.25 -30.23
CA VAL A 18 -3.14 -1.16 -29.36
C VAL A 18 -1.98 -0.28 -28.95
N VAL A 19 -2.01 0.99 -29.38
CA VAL A 19 -1.07 2.02 -28.91
C VAL A 19 -1.51 2.54 -27.55
N VAL A 20 -0.60 2.49 -26.58
CA VAL A 20 -0.82 2.97 -25.21
C VAL A 20 0.05 4.21 -24.97
N ASN A 21 -0.57 5.27 -24.44
CA ASN A 21 0.10 6.52 -24.09
C ASN A 21 -0.17 6.85 -22.61
N LEU A 22 0.51 7.89 -22.10
CA LEU A 22 0.40 8.30 -20.71
C LEU A 22 -1.06 8.62 -20.29
N ALA A 23 -1.86 9.25 -21.16
CA ALA A 23 -3.24 9.60 -20.84
C ALA A 23 -4.13 8.37 -20.57
N HIS A 24 -3.80 7.21 -21.17
CA HIS A 24 -4.50 5.96 -20.91
C HIS A 24 -4.21 5.38 -19.52
N MET A 25 -3.14 5.82 -18.84
CA MET A 25 -2.79 5.37 -17.48
C MET A 25 -3.80 5.83 -16.43
N ALA A 26 -4.70 6.75 -16.77
CA ALA A 26 -5.86 7.06 -15.95
C ALA A 26 -6.73 5.82 -15.67
N ALA A 27 -6.61 4.74 -16.46
CA ALA A 27 -7.30 3.47 -16.19
C ALA A 27 -6.79 2.74 -14.93
N LEU A 28 -5.58 3.06 -14.46
CA LEU A 28 -4.95 2.46 -13.29
C LEU A 28 -5.44 3.04 -11.95
N SER A 29 -6.34 4.03 -11.98
CA SER A 29 -6.95 4.56 -10.76
C SER A 29 -7.91 3.54 -10.14
N GLY A 30 -7.62 3.10 -8.91
CA GLY A 30 -8.49 2.21 -8.13
C GLY A 30 -7.89 0.82 -7.89
N PRO A 31 -8.72 -0.23 -7.73
CA PRO A 31 -8.24 -1.59 -7.50
C PRO A 31 -7.63 -2.20 -8.78
N TYR A 32 -6.51 -2.92 -8.63
CA TYR A 32 -5.77 -3.53 -9.73
C TYR A 32 -4.91 -4.72 -9.26
N CYS A 33 -4.55 -5.66 -10.16
CA CYS A 33 -3.70 -6.82 -9.88
C CYS A 33 -2.62 -7.01 -10.96
N SER A 34 -1.45 -7.57 -10.62
CA SER A 34 -0.32 -7.63 -11.58
C SER A 34 -0.69 -8.25 -12.92
N SER A 35 -1.45 -9.35 -12.92
CA SER A 35 -1.86 -10.09 -14.12
C SER A 35 -2.60 -9.25 -15.17
N THR A 36 -3.34 -8.21 -14.76
CA THR A 36 -4.11 -7.37 -15.69
C THR A 36 -3.44 -6.05 -16.04
N GLU A 37 -2.59 -5.52 -15.16
CA GLU A 37 -1.99 -4.20 -15.32
C GLU A 37 -0.58 -4.24 -15.90
N GLU A 38 0.18 -5.29 -15.64
CA GLU A 38 1.55 -5.43 -16.15
C GLU A 38 1.61 -5.43 -17.69
N PRO A 39 0.78 -6.20 -18.43
CA PRO A 39 0.80 -6.15 -19.90
C PRO A 39 0.38 -4.78 -20.46
N PHE A 40 -0.42 -4.02 -19.69
CA PHE A 40 -0.85 -2.68 -20.07
C PHE A 40 0.27 -1.65 -19.86
N LEU A 41 1.03 -1.79 -18.77
CA LEU A 41 2.22 -0.99 -18.49
C LEU A 41 3.36 -1.27 -19.46
N ASP A 42 3.58 -2.54 -19.85
CA ASP A 42 4.63 -2.91 -20.80
C ASP A 42 4.42 -2.28 -22.18
N LYS A 43 3.16 -2.03 -22.56
CA LYS A 43 2.82 -1.32 -23.79
C LYS A 43 3.05 0.19 -23.70
N LEU A 44 3.22 0.75 -22.50
CA LEU A 44 3.61 2.15 -22.34
C LEU A 44 5.09 2.29 -22.69
N ASN A 45 5.35 2.66 -23.95
CA ASN A 45 6.69 2.87 -24.46
C ASN A 45 7.29 4.22 -24.01
N LEU A 46 7.44 4.41 -22.69
CA LEU A 46 8.12 5.55 -22.09
C LEU A 46 9.25 5.05 -21.17
N PRO A 47 10.52 5.41 -21.45
CA PRO A 47 11.64 5.03 -20.59
C PRO A 47 11.58 5.77 -19.25
N SER A 48 12.14 5.16 -18.21
CA SER A 48 12.47 5.90 -16.99
C SER A 48 13.66 6.80 -17.24
N VAL A 49 13.63 8.01 -16.70
CA VAL A 49 14.71 9.01 -16.84
C VAL A 49 15.09 9.56 -15.47
N GLU A 50 16.37 9.81 -15.27
CA GLU A 50 16.86 10.46 -14.06
C GLU A 50 16.92 11.97 -14.30
N VAL A 51 16.29 12.72 -13.40
CA VAL A 51 16.23 14.18 -13.45
C VAL A 51 17.08 14.74 -12.30
N THR A 52 18.07 15.55 -12.65
CA THR A 52 19.05 16.12 -11.72
C THR A 52 19.00 17.65 -11.68
N GLY A 53 18.36 18.27 -12.68
CA GLY A 53 18.17 19.71 -12.76
C GLY A 53 17.28 20.24 -11.63
N SER A 54 17.45 21.51 -11.30
CA SER A 54 16.58 22.18 -10.34
C SER A 54 15.16 22.31 -10.87
N GLN A 55 14.17 22.07 -10.01
CA GLN A 55 12.76 22.22 -10.33
C GLN A 55 12.33 23.68 -10.16
N GLU A 56 11.67 24.23 -11.18
CA GLU A 56 11.00 25.53 -11.09
C GLU A 56 9.55 25.45 -11.59
N LEU A 57 8.72 26.40 -11.14
CA LEU A 57 7.36 26.54 -11.62
C LEU A 57 7.29 27.61 -12.71
N ARG A 58 6.66 27.30 -13.85
CA ARG A 58 6.41 28.26 -14.93
C ARG A 58 4.94 28.32 -15.27
N ARG A 59 4.44 29.51 -15.59
CA ARG A 59 3.07 29.66 -16.12
C ARG A 59 2.95 29.03 -17.50
N PHE A 60 1.82 28.38 -17.74
CA PHE A 60 1.44 27.88 -19.04
C PHE A 60 0.90 29.02 -19.89
N ASN A 61 1.63 29.36 -20.96
CA ASN A 61 1.30 30.53 -21.77
C ASN A 61 0.15 30.24 -22.74
N ILE A 62 -0.66 31.27 -23.04
CA ILE A 62 -1.71 31.19 -24.05
C ILE A 62 -1.09 30.85 -25.41
N GLY A 63 -1.61 29.81 -26.07
CA GLY A 63 -1.10 29.32 -27.36
C GLY A 63 0.11 28.38 -27.27
N GLN A 64 0.63 28.12 -26.06
CA GLN A 64 1.65 27.09 -25.85
C GLN A 64 1.01 25.70 -26.02
N SER A 65 1.70 24.80 -26.72
CA SER A 65 1.30 23.39 -26.79
C SER A 65 1.52 22.71 -25.45
N VAL A 66 0.61 21.79 -25.07
CA VAL A 66 0.82 20.92 -23.92
C VAL A 66 2.14 20.17 -24.08
N PRO A 67 3.02 20.14 -23.06
CA PRO A 67 4.30 19.43 -23.14
C PRO A 67 4.11 17.96 -23.53
N VAL A 68 4.96 17.44 -24.39
CA VAL A 68 4.96 16.02 -24.77
C VAL A 68 5.91 15.28 -23.85
N ILE A 69 5.40 14.29 -23.12
CA ILE A 69 6.20 13.45 -22.22
C ILE A 69 6.94 12.39 -23.05
N THR A 70 8.27 12.38 -22.95
CA THR A 70 9.16 11.45 -23.67
C THR A 70 9.83 10.43 -22.77
N GLY A 71 9.77 10.62 -21.45
CA GLY A 71 10.26 9.70 -20.43
C GLY A 71 9.59 10.00 -19.09
N ILE A 72 9.72 9.10 -18.11
CA ILE A 72 9.11 9.25 -16.79
C ILE A 72 10.22 9.48 -15.75
N PRO A 73 10.25 10.66 -15.09
CA PRO A 73 11.23 10.93 -14.03
C PRO A 73 11.14 9.96 -12.85
N GLN A 74 12.15 9.96 -11.99
CA GLN A 74 12.10 9.24 -10.71
C GLN A 74 10.95 9.75 -9.81
N LEU A 75 10.39 8.85 -9.00
CA LEU A 75 9.18 9.08 -8.23
C LEU A 75 9.30 10.28 -7.27
N GLU A 76 10.49 10.46 -6.71
CA GLU A 76 10.83 11.54 -5.79
C GLU A 76 10.67 12.91 -6.47
N ALA A 77 11.25 13.07 -7.66
CA ALA A 77 11.16 14.32 -8.43
C ALA A 77 9.71 14.61 -8.86
N ILE A 78 8.95 13.59 -9.25
CA ILE A 78 7.53 13.73 -9.59
C ILE A 78 6.75 14.25 -8.37
N ARG A 79 6.93 13.64 -7.21
CA ARG A 79 6.20 13.98 -5.98
C ARG A 79 6.59 15.34 -5.43
N GLU A 80 7.86 15.71 -5.53
CA GLU A 80 8.34 17.05 -5.16
C GLU A 80 7.68 18.13 -6.03
N ALA A 81 7.63 17.93 -7.34
CA ALA A 81 6.97 18.87 -8.24
C ALA A 81 5.46 18.99 -7.95
N ILE A 82 4.77 17.86 -7.73
CA ILE A 82 3.36 17.86 -7.33
C ILE A 82 3.16 18.68 -6.04
N ALA A 83 3.97 18.42 -5.01
CA ALA A 83 3.87 19.14 -3.73
C ALA A 83 4.17 20.64 -3.86
N THR A 84 5.10 21.01 -4.74
CA THR A 84 5.38 22.43 -5.03
C THR A 84 4.23 23.10 -5.78
N MET A 85 3.59 22.40 -6.72
CA MET A 85 2.41 22.91 -7.42
C MET A 85 1.19 23.03 -6.50
N ASP A 86 0.93 22.03 -5.64
CA ASP A 86 -0.17 22.04 -4.67
C ASP A 86 -0.08 23.25 -3.70
N ARG A 87 1.14 23.70 -3.38
CA ARG A 87 1.37 24.90 -2.54
C ARG A 87 1.16 26.22 -3.27
N ALA A 88 1.28 26.22 -4.60
CA ALA A 88 1.21 27.43 -5.40
C ALA A 88 -0.23 27.86 -5.74
N ASP A 89 -1.22 26.97 -5.59
CA ASP A 89 -2.66 27.22 -5.80
C ASP A 89 -3.03 27.84 -7.18
N TYR A 90 -2.27 27.48 -8.22
CA TYR A 90 -2.47 27.95 -9.58
C TYR A 90 -2.63 26.76 -10.56
N ASP A 91 -3.83 26.62 -11.12
CA ASP A 91 -4.18 25.57 -12.07
C ASP A 91 -3.44 25.65 -13.43
N ASP A 92 -2.82 26.79 -13.74
CA ASP A 92 -2.12 27.09 -14.99
C ASP A 92 -0.59 26.96 -14.92
N MET A 93 -0.06 26.25 -13.91
CA MET A 93 1.39 26.06 -13.75
C MET A 93 1.90 24.78 -14.43
N LEU A 94 3.17 24.84 -14.85
CA LEU A 94 3.98 23.72 -15.29
C LEU A 94 5.15 23.55 -14.33
N ALA A 95 5.48 22.30 -13.99
CA ALA A 95 6.79 21.98 -13.45
C ALA A 95 7.80 21.94 -14.59
N ARG A 96 8.97 22.56 -14.40
CA ARG A 96 10.08 22.53 -15.35
C ARG A 96 11.36 22.11 -14.66
N TRP A 97 12.13 21.28 -15.36
CA TRP A 97 13.52 20.95 -15.08
C TRP A 97 14.35 21.24 -16.33
N ASP A 98 15.58 21.71 -16.16
CA ASP A 98 16.41 22.11 -17.31
C ASP A 98 16.92 20.93 -18.14
N ASP A 99 17.12 19.77 -17.53
CA ASP A 99 17.61 18.53 -18.14
C ASP A 99 16.50 17.58 -18.62
N TYR A 100 15.22 17.91 -18.38
CA TYR A 100 14.07 17.07 -18.76
C TYR A 100 13.01 17.83 -19.58
N GLY A 101 12.76 19.10 -19.27
CA GLY A 101 11.69 19.89 -19.88
C GLY A 101 10.55 20.14 -18.91
N SER A 102 9.31 20.18 -19.41
CA SER A 102 8.14 20.57 -18.62
C SER A 102 7.04 19.52 -18.57
N ALA A 103 6.29 19.50 -17.48
CA ALA A 103 5.12 18.65 -17.31
C ALA A 103 3.98 19.42 -16.65
N THR A 104 2.74 19.11 -17.05
CA THR A 104 1.53 19.61 -16.38
C THR A 104 1.27 18.83 -15.09
N TYR A 105 0.47 19.39 -14.19
CA TYR A 105 -0.01 18.70 -12.99
C TYR A 105 -0.64 17.34 -13.31
N GLY A 106 -1.55 17.30 -14.29
CA GLY A 106 -2.22 16.07 -14.71
C GLY A 106 -1.25 15.01 -15.25
N GLN A 107 -0.22 15.43 -16.00
CA GLN A 107 0.82 14.51 -16.46
C GLN A 107 1.64 13.95 -15.31
N LEU A 108 1.99 14.79 -14.32
CA LEU A 108 2.71 14.36 -13.12
C LEU A 108 1.91 13.32 -12.31
N LYS A 109 0.60 13.52 -12.11
CA LYS A 109 -0.26 12.54 -11.42
C LYS A 109 -0.31 11.20 -12.16
N LEU A 110 -0.33 11.21 -13.48
CA LEU A 110 -0.30 9.98 -14.29
C LEU A 110 1.06 9.29 -14.20
N MET A 111 2.16 10.05 -14.22
CA MET A 111 3.52 9.52 -14.06
C MET A 111 3.73 8.93 -12.66
N ASP A 112 3.26 9.60 -11.59
CA ASP A 112 3.26 9.07 -10.22
C ASP A 112 2.48 7.75 -10.12
N THR A 113 1.32 7.68 -10.78
CA THR A 113 0.52 6.44 -10.85
C THR A 113 1.32 5.32 -11.52
N VAL A 114 1.90 5.57 -12.69
CA VAL A 114 2.69 4.57 -13.43
C VAL A 114 3.85 4.04 -12.59
N MET A 115 4.63 4.93 -11.99
CA MET A 115 5.79 4.55 -11.17
C MET A 115 5.36 3.79 -9.91
N THR A 116 4.29 4.23 -9.26
CA THR A 116 3.73 3.53 -8.10
C THR A 116 3.29 2.11 -8.46
N VAL A 117 2.54 1.93 -9.56
CA VAL A 117 2.11 0.58 -9.99
C VAL A 117 3.31 -0.30 -10.35
N LYS A 118 4.31 0.21 -11.08
CA LYS A 118 5.53 -0.54 -11.41
C LYS A 118 6.29 -0.99 -10.17
N ASN A 119 6.42 -0.13 -9.16
CA ASN A 119 7.06 -0.47 -7.90
C ASN A 119 6.26 -1.54 -7.16
N ASN A 120 4.93 -1.43 -7.10
CA ASN A 120 4.07 -2.41 -6.44
C ASN A 120 4.13 -3.79 -7.11
N ILE A 121 4.16 -3.84 -8.45
CA ILE A 121 4.35 -5.11 -9.19
C ILE A 121 5.74 -5.69 -8.90
N SER A 122 6.77 -4.85 -8.81
CA SER A 122 8.12 -5.30 -8.45
C SER A 122 8.17 -5.93 -7.05
N LEU A 123 7.45 -5.35 -6.07
CA LEU A 123 7.30 -5.93 -4.74
C LEU A 123 6.57 -7.28 -4.81
N LEU A 124 5.52 -7.41 -5.62
CA LEU A 124 4.82 -8.69 -5.83
C LEU A 124 5.76 -9.75 -6.39
N HIS A 125 6.62 -9.42 -7.37
CA HIS A 125 7.61 -10.37 -7.89
C HIS A 125 8.64 -10.78 -6.84
N ALA A 126 9.11 -9.85 -6.01
CA ALA A 126 9.98 -10.19 -4.89
C ALA A 126 9.29 -11.19 -3.94
N THR A 127 8.02 -10.97 -3.61
CA THR A 127 7.22 -11.90 -2.79
C THR A 127 7.09 -13.27 -3.43
N LEU A 128 6.78 -13.34 -4.73
CA LEU A 128 6.66 -14.63 -5.43
C LEU A 128 7.99 -15.39 -5.47
N ASN A 129 9.10 -14.69 -5.69
CA ASN A 129 10.43 -15.28 -5.66
C ASN A 129 10.80 -15.78 -4.26
N TRP A 130 10.45 -15.03 -3.21
CA TRP A 130 10.62 -15.46 -1.82
C TRP A 130 9.82 -16.73 -1.54
N ILE A 131 8.52 -16.76 -1.89
CA ILE A 131 7.70 -17.97 -1.74
C ILE A 131 8.35 -19.14 -2.46
N ALA A 132 8.79 -18.96 -3.71
CA ALA A 132 9.46 -20.01 -4.48
C ALA A 132 10.69 -20.59 -3.74
N ALA A 133 11.47 -19.75 -3.06
CA ALA A 133 12.65 -20.16 -2.29
C ALA A 133 12.35 -20.81 -0.92
N LEU A 134 11.13 -20.66 -0.38
CA LEU A 134 10.77 -21.24 0.92
C LEU A 134 10.63 -22.76 0.87
N GLU A 135 11.21 -23.43 1.88
CA GLU A 135 10.89 -24.82 2.23
C GLU A 135 9.65 -24.84 3.12
N PHE A 136 8.53 -25.35 2.60
CA PHE A 136 7.25 -25.36 3.31
C PHE A 136 7.11 -26.67 4.11
N GLN A 137 7.42 -26.65 5.41
CA GLN A 137 7.30 -27.82 6.28
C GLN A 137 5.96 -27.85 7.02
N VAL A 138 4.94 -28.40 6.36
CA VAL A 138 3.57 -28.51 6.90
C VAL A 138 3.52 -29.29 8.22
N ASP A 139 4.39 -30.29 8.39
CA ASP A 139 4.44 -31.14 9.58
C ASP A 139 4.86 -30.40 10.86
N SER A 140 5.40 -29.17 10.73
CA SER A 140 5.81 -28.34 11.87
C SER A 140 4.69 -27.47 12.45
N VAL A 141 3.51 -27.43 11.81
CA VAL A 141 2.38 -26.61 12.26
C VAL A 141 1.64 -27.30 13.41
N VAL A 142 1.70 -26.68 14.58
CA VAL A 142 1.07 -27.19 15.82
C VAL A 142 -0.17 -26.38 16.21
N GLU A 143 -1.02 -26.95 17.05
CA GLU A 143 -2.16 -26.22 17.63
C GLU A 143 -1.67 -24.94 18.34
N PRO A 144 -2.39 -23.82 18.24
CA PRO A 144 -3.72 -23.65 17.62
C PRO A 144 -3.68 -23.28 16.13
N LEU A 145 -2.53 -23.25 15.47
CA LEU A 145 -2.33 -22.72 14.11
C LEU A 145 -2.69 -23.74 13.00
N LYS A 146 -3.54 -24.72 13.29
CA LYS A 146 -3.89 -25.79 12.34
C LYS A 146 -5.02 -25.44 11.38
N ASP A 147 -5.59 -24.26 11.50
CA ASP A 147 -6.65 -23.72 10.64
C ASP A 147 -6.26 -23.68 9.15
N HIS A 148 -4.96 -23.71 8.83
CA HIS A 148 -4.43 -23.68 7.46
C HIS A 148 -3.57 -24.88 7.04
N VAL A 149 -3.65 -26.03 7.73
CA VAL A 149 -2.84 -27.24 7.38
C VAL A 149 -3.10 -27.75 5.95
N GLY A 150 -4.28 -27.47 5.40
CA GLY A 150 -4.63 -27.83 4.02
C GLY A 150 -4.14 -26.85 2.95
N THR A 151 -3.64 -25.67 3.33
CA THR A 151 -3.18 -24.66 2.37
C THR A 151 -1.83 -25.07 1.79
N THR A 152 -1.76 -25.14 0.47
CA THR A 152 -0.54 -25.50 -0.24
C THR A 152 0.29 -24.26 -0.59
N LYS A 153 1.56 -24.48 -0.93
CA LYS A 153 2.43 -23.43 -1.47
C LYS A 153 1.84 -22.80 -2.74
N ASP A 154 1.19 -23.60 -3.59
CA ASP A 154 0.55 -23.11 -4.81
C ASP A 154 -0.66 -22.23 -4.51
N ASP A 155 -1.43 -22.53 -3.45
CA ASP A 155 -2.53 -21.66 -3.00
C ASP A 155 -2.02 -20.29 -2.57
N HIS A 156 -0.88 -20.23 -1.86
CA HIS A 156 -0.25 -18.95 -1.50
C HIS A 156 0.25 -18.19 -2.74
N VAL A 157 0.88 -18.87 -3.69
CA VAL A 157 1.31 -18.25 -4.96
C VAL A 157 0.11 -17.68 -5.71
N GLN A 158 -1.01 -18.40 -5.78
CA GLN A 158 -2.20 -17.94 -6.46
C GLN A 158 -2.83 -16.74 -5.73
N ALA A 159 -2.93 -16.79 -4.41
CA ALA A 159 -3.44 -15.68 -3.60
C ALA A 159 -2.62 -14.40 -3.81
N VAL A 160 -1.28 -14.50 -3.88
CA VAL A 160 -0.41 -13.34 -4.14
C VAL A 160 -0.58 -12.81 -5.56
N LYS A 161 -0.71 -13.69 -6.57
CA LYS A 161 -0.94 -13.26 -7.97
C LYS A 161 -2.28 -12.55 -8.17
N GLU A 162 -3.31 -12.95 -7.43
CA GLU A 162 -4.66 -12.37 -7.50
C GLU A 162 -4.85 -11.18 -6.56
N LEU A 163 -3.86 -10.87 -5.73
CA LEU A 163 -3.93 -9.79 -4.76
C LEU A 163 -4.20 -8.46 -5.47
N ASN A 164 -5.23 -7.75 -5.00
CA ASN A 164 -5.44 -6.36 -5.39
C ASN A 164 -4.35 -5.50 -4.75
N LEU A 165 -3.38 -5.04 -5.54
CA LEU A 165 -2.25 -4.23 -5.09
C LEU A 165 -2.62 -2.76 -4.85
N GLY A 166 -3.74 -2.32 -5.41
CA GLY A 166 -4.25 -0.96 -5.28
C GLY A 166 -5.07 -0.76 -4.01
N GLN A 167 -5.96 0.24 -4.06
CA GLN A 167 -6.91 0.52 -2.99
C GLN A 167 -7.92 -0.62 -2.87
N CYS A 168 -8.14 -1.09 -1.65
CA CYS A 168 -9.14 -2.10 -1.29
C CYS A 168 -9.86 -1.72 0.02
N PHE A 169 -10.96 -2.39 0.33
CA PHE A 169 -11.67 -2.21 1.58
C PHE A 169 -11.63 -3.50 2.40
N VAL A 170 -11.27 -3.38 3.68
CA VAL A 170 -11.44 -4.44 4.68
C VAL A 170 -12.55 -3.99 5.63
N GLY A 171 -13.71 -4.64 5.52
CA GLY A 171 -14.95 -4.12 6.07
C GLY A 171 -15.27 -2.75 5.49
N LYS A 172 -15.32 -1.72 6.34
CA LYS A 172 -15.57 -0.32 5.96
C LYS A 172 -14.30 0.53 5.82
N ASN A 173 -13.11 -0.04 5.99
CA ASN A 173 -11.86 0.71 6.09
C ASN A 173 -11.04 0.57 4.82
N LEU A 174 -10.58 1.71 4.28
CA LEU A 174 -9.68 1.75 3.13
C LEU A 174 -8.30 1.19 3.53
N GLN A 175 -7.76 0.30 2.71
CA GLN A 175 -6.44 -0.28 2.80
C GLN A 175 -5.77 -0.30 1.42
N TYR A 176 -4.47 -0.54 1.37
CA TYR A 176 -3.72 -0.76 0.14
C TYR A 176 -3.19 -2.18 0.16
N GLY A 177 -3.57 -3.00 -0.82
CA GLY A 177 -3.22 -4.42 -0.73
C GLY A 177 -1.72 -4.68 -0.91
N VAL A 178 -0.96 -3.75 -1.52
CA VAL A 178 0.51 -3.83 -1.55
C VAL A 178 1.12 -3.88 -0.14
N ASP A 179 0.50 -3.27 0.87
CA ASP A 179 1.01 -3.26 2.25
C ASP A 179 1.05 -4.69 2.84
N PHE A 180 0.16 -5.58 2.38
CA PHE A 180 0.20 -7.00 2.80
C PHE A 180 1.42 -7.75 2.27
N LEU A 181 2.13 -7.22 1.28
CA LEU A 181 3.38 -7.82 0.82
C LEU A 181 4.51 -7.66 1.85
N ASP A 182 4.37 -6.80 2.87
CA ASP A 182 5.35 -6.69 3.96
C ASP A 182 5.43 -7.96 4.83
N PHE A 183 4.42 -8.83 4.77
CA PHE A 183 4.42 -10.15 5.40
C PHE A 183 5.30 -11.15 4.63
N ARG A 184 6.51 -10.72 4.23
CA ARG A 184 7.49 -11.53 3.54
C ARG A 184 8.88 -11.41 4.16
N GLU A 185 9.67 -12.46 3.97
CA GLU A 185 11.07 -12.52 4.36
C GLU A 185 11.26 -12.16 5.85
N ASN A 186 12.24 -11.30 6.12
CA ASN A 186 12.62 -10.74 7.41
C ASN A 186 12.40 -9.21 7.42
N LEU A 187 11.41 -8.73 6.66
CA LEU A 187 11.06 -7.31 6.61
C LEU A 187 10.45 -6.84 7.93
N TRP A 188 10.68 -5.57 8.25
CA TRP A 188 9.97 -4.92 9.33
C TRP A 188 8.55 -4.61 8.90
N LEU A 189 7.55 -5.09 9.64
CA LEU A 189 6.17 -4.76 9.36
C LEU A 189 5.93 -3.27 9.56
N HIS A 190 5.42 -2.62 8.51
CA HIS A 190 4.94 -1.25 8.62
C HIS A 190 3.63 -1.20 9.41
N SER A 191 3.34 -0.05 10.03
CA SER A 191 2.14 0.13 10.86
C SER A 191 0.85 -0.04 10.05
N THR A 192 0.86 0.28 8.76
CA THR A 192 -0.30 0.08 7.86
C THR A 192 -0.59 -1.40 7.62
N SER A 193 0.44 -2.22 7.42
CA SER A 193 0.35 -3.67 7.25
C SER A 193 -0.20 -4.34 8.51
N ILE A 194 0.22 -3.88 9.70
CA ILE A 194 -0.32 -4.31 11.00
C ILE A 194 -1.80 -3.92 11.13
N VAL A 195 -2.17 -2.68 10.79
CA VAL A 195 -3.56 -2.22 10.79
C VAL A 195 -4.42 -3.07 9.86
N GLY A 196 -3.93 -3.38 8.65
CA GLY A 196 -4.60 -4.28 7.71
C GLY A 196 -4.86 -5.65 8.30
N GLY A 197 -3.86 -6.25 8.97
CA GLY A 197 -4.02 -7.53 9.67
C GLY A 197 -5.05 -7.48 10.80
N LEU A 198 -5.03 -6.43 11.63
CA LEU A 198 -5.99 -6.23 12.72
C LEU A 198 -7.42 -6.03 12.19
N LEU A 199 -7.58 -5.33 11.07
CA LEU A 199 -8.87 -5.21 10.38
C LEU A 199 -9.37 -6.58 9.93
N MET A 200 -8.53 -7.40 9.30
CA MET A 200 -8.92 -8.76 8.88
C MET A 200 -9.32 -9.63 10.06
N LEU A 201 -8.60 -9.54 11.20
CA LEU A 201 -8.98 -10.25 12.42
C LEU A 201 -10.36 -9.83 12.92
N ARG A 202 -10.65 -8.53 12.96
CA ARG A 202 -11.98 -8.03 13.37
C ARG A 202 -13.09 -8.51 12.43
N GLU A 203 -12.85 -8.55 11.11
CA GLU A 203 -13.87 -9.04 10.16
C GLU A 203 -14.05 -10.56 10.23
N THR A 204 -13.04 -11.30 10.71
CA THR A 204 -13.06 -12.77 10.82
C THR A 204 -13.66 -13.26 12.13
N TYR A 205 -13.34 -12.60 13.25
CA TYR A 205 -13.74 -13.02 14.59
C TYR A 205 -14.82 -12.10 15.17
N GLN A 206 -15.92 -12.70 15.64
CA GLN A 206 -16.98 -11.97 16.33
C GLN A 206 -16.46 -11.37 17.64
N ALA A 207 -17.02 -10.21 18.03
CA ALA A 207 -16.76 -9.56 19.31
C ALA A 207 -15.28 -9.17 19.57
N VAL A 208 -14.47 -8.98 18.52
CA VAL A 208 -13.09 -8.50 18.62
C VAL A 208 -12.99 -7.06 18.10
N GLY A 209 -12.67 -6.12 18.98
CA GLY A 209 -12.25 -4.77 18.62
C GLY A 209 -10.74 -4.64 18.53
N PHE A 210 -10.24 -3.54 17.98
CA PHE A 210 -8.82 -3.23 18.11
C PHE A 210 -8.56 -1.73 18.25
N ILE A 211 -7.51 -1.40 19.01
CA ILE A 211 -7.01 -0.03 19.16
C ILE A 211 -6.04 0.25 18.02
N ASN A 212 -6.12 1.45 17.42
CA ASN A 212 -5.19 1.87 16.39
C ASN A 212 -3.75 1.80 16.93
N PRO A 213 -2.85 0.97 16.37
CA PRO A 213 -1.47 0.83 16.83
C PRO A 213 -0.71 2.15 16.97
N ARG A 214 -1.06 3.17 16.19
CA ARG A 214 -0.39 4.48 16.18
C ARG A 214 -0.72 5.37 17.38
N PHE A 215 -1.59 4.91 18.28
CA PHE A 215 -2.08 5.73 19.40
C PHE A 215 -1.01 6.18 20.41
N HIS A 216 0.20 5.63 20.36
CA HIS A 216 1.29 5.96 21.28
C HIS A 216 2.42 6.73 20.60
N GLU A 217 2.22 7.17 19.34
CA GLU A 217 3.22 7.92 18.56
C GLU A 217 3.23 9.42 18.89
N PHE A 218 2.31 9.94 19.71
CA PHE A 218 2.18 11.37 19.97
C PHE A 218 2.48 11.76 21.43
N ASP A 219 3.06 12.94 21.61
CA ASP A 219 3.35 13.49 22.94
C ASP A 219 2.06 13.91 23.68
N ALA A 220 1.06 14.38 22.94
CA ALA A 220 -0.19 14.89 23.51
C ALA A 220 -1.18 13.76 23.82
N LEU A 221 -1.57 13.65 25.09
CA LEU A 221 -2.54 12.64 25.55
C LEU A 221 -3.85 12.67 24.76
N ASP A 222 -4.40 13.85 24.49
CA ASP A 222 -5.66 13.98 23.73
C ASP A 222 -5.53 13.48 22.29
N GLN A 223 -4.34 13.56 21.70
CA GLN A 223 -4.09 13.02 20.36
C GLN A 223 -3.94 11.50 20.39
N ASN A 224 -3.28 10.97 21.42
CA ASN A 224 -3.21 9.53 21.68
C ASN A 224 -4.59 8.92 21.85
N LEU A 225 -5.44 9.52 22.70
CA LEU A 225 -6.80 9.05 22.95
C LEU A 225 -7.68 9.13 21.70
N ARG A 226 -7.60 10.23 20.93
CA ARG A 226 -8.33 10.36 19.65
C ARG A 226 -7.88 9.31 18.64
N THR A 227 -6.57 9.07 18.52
CA THR A 227 -6.03 8.06 17.60
C THR A 227 -6.44 6.66 18.00
N ALA A 228 -6.34 6.32 19.29
CA ALA A 228 -6.76 5.03 19.83
C ALA A 228 -8.20 4.68 19.43
N ARG A 229 -9.10 5.67 19.48
CA ARG A 229 -10.52 5.54 19.16
C ARG A 229 -10.84 5.50 17.67
N GLY A 230 -9.85 5.68 16.79
CA GLY A 230 -10.06 5.80 15.33
C GLY A 230 -10.76 4.62 14.66
N PHE A 231 -10.74 3.44 15.30
CA PHE A 231 -11.42 2.23 14.83
C PHE A 231 -12.54 1.73 15.74
N LEU A 232 -13.06 2.63 16.59
CA LEU A 232 -14.18 2.38 17.51
C LEU A 232 -13.95 1.17 18.45
N PRO A 233 -12.80 1.09 19.16
CA PRO A 233 -12.48 -0.04 20.03
C PRO A 233 -13.42 -0.18 21.23
N ASP A 234 -14.25 0.83 21.51
CA ASP A 234 -15.19 0.94 22.63
C ASP A 234 -16.63 0.53 22.28
N ASP A 235 -16.86 -0.05 21.10
CA ASP A 235 -18.14 -0.65 20.75
C ASP A 235 -18.52 -1.73 21.78
N SER A 236 -19.73 -1.64 22.32
CA SER A 236 -20.21 -2.53 23.37
C SER A 236 -20.41 -3.98 22.93
N SER A 237 -20.36 -4.25 21.62
CA SER A 237 -20.37 -5.61 21.06
C SER A 237 -19.02 -6.34 21.21
N TYR A 238 -17.95 -5.65 21.59
CA TYR A 238 -16.63 -6.27 21.72
C TYR A 238 -16.38 -6.84 23.12
N GLU A 239 -16.05 -8.13 23.18
CA GLU A 239 -15.62 -8.84 24.39
C GLU A 239 -14.10 -8.79 24.58
N ARG A 240 -13.37 -8.65 23.47
CA ARG A 240 -11.91 -8.59 23.40
C ARG A 240 -11.49 -7.35 22.62
N VAL A 241 -10.47 -6.65 23.11
CA VAL A 241 -9.82 -5.56 22.36
C VAL A 241 -8.34 -5.87 22.23
N ILE A 242 -7.84 -5.97 21.00
CA ILE A 242 -6.43 -6.26 20.73
C ILE A 242 -5.71 -5.04 20.16
N SER A 243 -4.39 -5.00 20.28
CA SER A 243 -3.56 -4.08 19.50
C SER A 243 -2.11 -4.53 19.50
N VAL A 244 -1.31 -3.84 18.70
CA VAL A 244 0.13 -3.97 18.60
C VAL A 244 0.75 -2.61 18.93
N ILE A 245 1.84 -2.60 19.67
CA ILE A 245 2.57 -1.41 20.09
C ILE A 245 4.03 -1.50 19.66
N ASN A 246 4.57 -0.37 19.21
CA ASN A 246 5.99 -0.24 18.95
C ASN A 246 6.68 0.13 20.26
N VAL A 247 7.53 -0.74 20.77
CA VAL A 247 8.32 -0.48 21.99
C VAL A 247 9.75 -0.03 21.67
N GLY A 248 9.91 0.64 20.53
CA GLY A 248 11.14 1.24 20.03
C GLY A 248 11.88 0.34 19.04
N ASN A 249 12.27 -0.86 19.46
CA ASN A 249 13.09 -1.77 18.64
C ASN A 249 12.42 -3.12 18.32
N HIS A 250 11.13 -3.29 18.65
CA HIS A 250 10.27 -4.42 18.31
C HIS A 250 8.79 -4.11 18.54
N TRP A 251 7.97 -5.00 18.00
CA TRP A 251 6.52 -5.01 18.20
C TRP A 251 6.17 -5.90 19.38
N ALA A 252 5.33 -5.38 20.28
CA ALA A 252 4.63 -6.16 21.30
C ALA A 252 3.13 -6.09 21.02
N ALA A 253 2.37 -7.07 21.48
CA ALA A 253 0.92 -7.10 21.36
C ALA A 253 0.27 -7.08 22.73
N PHE A 254 -0.95 -6.56 22.83
CA PHE A 254 -1.76 -6.71 24.03
C PHE A 254 -3.18 -7.08 23.67
N MET A 255 -3.85 -7.72 24.63
CA MET A 255 -5.26 -8.06 24.57
C MET A 255 -5.93 -7.66 25.88
N VAL A 256 -7.00 -6.88 25.78
CA VAL A 256 -7.90 -6.55 26.88
C VAL A 256 -9.10 -7.48 26.82
N ASP A 257 -9.33 -8.21 27.91
CA ASP A 257 -10.58 -8.90 28.21
C ASP A 257 -11.53 -7.89 28.86
N VAL A 258 -12.53 -7.44 28.09
CA VAL A 258 -13.45 -6.38 28.54
C VAL A 258 -14.30 -6.89 29.71
N SER A 259 -14.81 -8.11 29.58
CA SER A 259 -15.65 -8.77 30.58
C SER A 259 -14.90 -9.03 31.89
N ALA A 260 -13.68 -9.56 31.80
CA ALA A 260 -12.86 -9.87 32.98
C ALA A 260 -12.10 -8.66 33.54
N LYS A 261 -12.09 -7.52 32.82
CA LYS A 261 -11.29 -6.32 33.13
C LYS A 261 -9.81 -6.64 33.31
N ARG A 262 -9.27 -7.49 32.44
CA ARG A 262 -7.85 -7.92 32.46
C ARG A 262 -7.15 -7.50 31.19
N CYS A 263 -5.90 -7.08 31.31
CA CYS A 263 -5.03 -6.81 30.18
C CYS A 263 -3.88 -7.81 30.18
N TYR A 264 -3.62 -8.43 29.03
CA TYR A 264 -2.52 -9.35 28.80
C TYR A 264 -1.54 -8.69 27.84
N LEU A 265 -0.27 -8.68 28.19
CA LEU A 265 0.81 -8.20 27.34
C LEU A 265 1.59 -9.41 26.81
N PHE A 266 1.80 -9.42 25.51
CA PHE A 266 2.61 -10.40 24.81
C PHE A 266 3.81 -9.69 24.18
N ASP A 267 5.00 -10.05 24.66
CA ASP A 267 6.27 -9.52 24.17
C ASP A 267 7.18 -10.72 23.90
N GLN A 268 7.44 -10.99 22.60
CA GLN A 268 8.24 -12.13 22.17
C GLN A 268 9.70 -12.05 22.63
N ARG A 269 10.20 -10.85 22.95
CA ARG A 269 11.57 -10.65 23.45
C ARG A 269 11.65 -10.78 24.97
N ARG A 270 10.53 -10.74 25.69
CA ARG A 270 10.46 -10.97 27.15
C ARG A 270 10.24 -12.43 27.52
N GLN A 271 10.80 -13.38 26.77
CA GLN A 271 11.02 -14.72 27.32
C GLN A 271 12.17 -14.65 28.33
N HIS A 272 11.89 -14.15 29.54
CA HIS A 272 12.41 -14.56 30.86
C HIS A 272 11.63 -13.73 31.91
N GLY A 273 10.91 -14.44 32.78
CA GLY A 273 9.69 -13.96 33.43
C GLY A 273 9.85 -12.83 34.46
N ILE A 274 8.73 -12.12 34.66
CA ILE A 274 8.33 -11.63 35.98
C ILE A 274 6.80 -11.82 36.04
N PRO A 275 6.26 -12.58 37.02
CA PRO A 275 4.83 -12.55 37.30
C PRO A 275 4.49 -11.15 37.82
N ALA A 276 3.53 -10.47 37.19
CA ALA A 276 3.00 -9.23 37.75
C ALA A 276 2.43 -9.51 39.14
N ALA A 277 2.96 -8.80 40.14
CA ALA A 277 2.48 -8.80 41.53
C ALA A 277 1.11 -8.12 41.65
#